data_AF-D7CHF4-F1
#
_entry.id   AF-D7CHF4-F1
#
_cell.length_a   1.000
_cell.length_b   1.000
_cell.length_c   1.000
_cell.angle_alpha   90.00
_cell.angle_beta   90.00
_cell.angle_gamma   90.00
#
_symmetry.space_group_name_H-M   'P 1'
#
loop_
_entity.id
_entity.type
_entity.pdbx_description
1 polymer ?
#
loop_
_entity_poly.entity_id
_entity_poly.type
_entity_poly.pdbx_seq_one_letter_code
_entity_poly.pdbx_strand_id
1 'polypeptide(L)'
;MTLDELRVQAAEIIGGLDGFPEPWMRETFLKVPRHAFVPDTVWVWREDAYRPLHAADEPDTWATLVYDPLHSLVTQVDDGRVGGVGADARGVLPTSSISAPNAVFTMLAAADVRPGMKVLEIGTGTGYNAALLCERAGEANVVSVEVDAGLAEGAVRRLGEAGYLPWVVAGDGECGWADGAPYDRVLCTASLHRVPFAWVEQTRPGGLIVTPWKTTLQPHGMACLRVSEDGGSASGHFGCPMSFMDLRGQRRPEFPLKDVYTAESWDESRDSRTDLDLSFLDDNFHARFALGLRLPGVHADWEGDAWWFATADSWAYVRDEGVQQWGPRDLFAEVEGAYEWWWAAGQPELYEFGLTVTADQQVVWHADPDRGPQWELPG
;
A
#
# COMPACT_ATOMS: atom_id res chain seq x y z
N MET A 1 -11.38 6.11 28.48
CA MET A 1 -11.90 7.24 27.67
C MET A 1 -13.06 6.71 26.86
N THR A 2 -14.09 7.51 26.62
CA THR A 2 -15.19 7.11 25.74
C THR A 2 -14.73 7.07 24.27
N LEU A 3 -15.47 6.38 23.39
CA LEU A 3 -15.18 6.35 21.95
C LEU A 3 -15.19 7.74 21.31
N ASP A 4 -16.02 8.65 21.81
CA ASP A 4 -16.07 10.04 21.31
C ASP A 4 -14.88 10.85 21.81
N GLU A 5 -14.44 10.66 23.06
CA GLU A 5 -13.21 11.27 23.57
C GLU A 5 -11.98 10.81 22.78
N LEU A 6 -11.89 9.51 22.48
CA LEU A 6 -10.82 8.95 21.65
C LEU A 6 -10.86 9.50 20.22
N ARG A 7 -12.05 9.67 19.62
CA ARG A 7 -12.20 10.30 18.31
C ARG A 7 -11.68 11.72 18.30
N VAL A 8 -12.07 12.54 19.28
CA VAL A 8 -11.62 13.93 19.39
C VAL A 8 -10.10 13.98 19.58
N GLN A 9 -9.56 13.13 20.46
CA GLN A 9 -8.11 13.05 20.68
C GLN A 9 -7.36 12.66 19.39
N ALA A 10 -7.85 11.66 18.66
CA ALA A 10 -7.27 11.27 17.37
C ALA A 10 -7.30 12.43 16.36
N ALA A 11 -8.39 13.20 16.32
CA ALA A 11 -8.50 14.37 15.46
C ALA A 11 -7.46 15.44 15.81
N GLU A 12 -7.22 15.70 17.10
CA GLU A 12 -6.16 16.61 17.54
C GLU A 12 -4.76 16.12 17.15
N ILE A 13 -4.47 14.83 17.30
CA ILE A 13 -3.17 14.26 16.90
C ILE A 13 -2.95 14.40 15.40
N ILE A 14 -3.94 14.02 14.58
CA ILE A 14 -3.85 14.15 13.12
C ILE A 14 -3.67 15.62 12.72
N GLY A 15 -4.45 16.53 13.34
CA GLY A 15 -4.34 17.96 13.08
C GLY A 15 -2.99 18.56 13.46
N GLY A 16 -2.39 18.12 14.56
CA GLY A 16 -1.05 18.55 14.98
C GLY A 16 0.09 18.08 14.08
N LEU A 17 -0.18 17.13 13.17
CA LEU A 17 0.74 16.61 12.17
C LEU A 17 0.43 17.14 10.76
N ASP A 18 -0.40 18.19 10.65
CA ASP A 18 -0.91 18.73 9.38
C ASP A 18 -1.66 17.69 8.52
N GLY A 19 -2.18 16.63 9.14
CA GLY A 19 -2.88 15.53 8.48
C GLY A 19 -4.28 15.87 7.97
N PHE A 20 -4.75 17.10 8.21
CA PHE A 20 -5.99 17.65 7.65
C PHE A 20 -5.68 18.92 6.84
N PRO A 21 -5.11 18.79 5.63
CA PRO A 21 -4.74 19.94 4.80
C PRO A 21 -5.95 20.80 4.41
N GLU A 22 -7.16 20.24 4.41
CA GLU A 22 -8.40 20.93 4.10
C GLU A 22 -9.39 20.88 5.27
N PRO A 23 -10.11 21.98 5.58
CA PRO A 23 -11.00 22.04 6.75
C PRO A 23 -12.07 20.95 6.80
N TRP A 24 -12.61 20.55 5.64
CA TRP A 24 -13.66 19.53 5.56
C TRP A 24 -13.19 18.17 6.08
N MET A 25 -11.88 17.87 6.04
CA MET A 25 -11.37 16.57 6.42
C MET A 25 -11.50 16.31 7.93
N ARG A 26 -11.19 17.32 8.74
CA ARG A 26 -11.37 17.24 10.20
C ARG A 26 -12.85 17.10 10.55
N GLU A 27 -13.71 17.88 9.89
CA GLU A 27 -15.17 17.82 10.09
C GLU A 27 -15.72 16.44 9.74
N THR A 28 -15.33 15.89 8.59
CA THR A 28 -15.71 14.55 8.13
C THR A 28 -15.18 13.46 9.08
N PHE A 29 -13.93 13.55 9.56
CA PHE A 29 -13.40 12.59 10.54
C PHE A 29 -14.21 12.56 11.85
N LEU A 30 -14.60 13.72 12.35
CA LEU A 30 -15.40 13.81 13.57
C LEU A 30 -16.84 13.30 13.34
N LYS A 31 -17.39 13.55 12.14
CA LYS A 31 -18.73 13.13 11.75
C LYS A 31 -18.86 11.63 11.55
N VAL A 32 -17.92 10.99 10.85
CA VAL A 32 -17.98 9.56 10.51
C VAL A 32 -17.37 8.73 11.65
N PRO A 33 -18.18 8.00 12.45
CA PRO A 33 -17.67 7.24 13.58
C PRO A 33 -16.86 6.03 13.10
N ARG A 34 -15.52 6.14 13.09
CA ARG A 34 -14.61 5.05 12.66
C ARG A 34 -14.96 3.69 13.27
N HIS A 35 -15.30 3.65 14.55
CA HIS A 35 -15.71 2.44 15.27
C HIS A 35 -16.94 1.71 14.70
N ALA A 36 -17.87 2.42 14.04
CA ALA A 36 -19.04 1.80 13.40
C ALA A 36 -18.66 0.93 12.20
N PHE A 37 -17.46 1.14 11.65
CA PHE A 37 -16.92 0.40 10.51
C PHE A 37 -15.93 -0.69 10.94
N VAL A 38 -15.71 -0.91 12.23
CA VAL A 38 -14.78 -1.94 12.72
C VAL A 38 -15.58 -3.18 13.17
N PRO A 39 -15.25 -4.39 12.69
CA PRO A 39 -15.85 -5.62 13.21
C PRO A 39 -15.56 -5.83 14.70
N ASP A 40 -16.41 -6.59 15.37
CA ASP A 40 -16.20 -7.01 16.77
C ASP A 40 -14.90 -7.78 16.96
N THR A 41 -14.46 -8.52 15.93
CA THR A 41 -13.19 -9.24 15.92
C THR A 41 -12.19 -8.55 15.01
N VAL A 42 -11.06 -8.15 15.58
CA VAL A 42 -9.91 -7.62 14.87
C VAL A 42 -8.69 -8.51 15.12
N TRP A 43 -7.62 -8.31 14.37
CA TRP A 43 -6.43 -9.15 14.45
C TRP A 43 -5.23 -8.31 14.90
N VAL A 44 -4.57 -8.74 15.96
CA VAL A 44 -3.42 -8.05 16.54
C VAL A 44 -2.19 -8.94 16.49
N TRP A 45 -1.05 -8.38 16.10
CA TRP A 45 0.20 -9.12 16.12
C TRP A 45 0.61 -9.40 17.58
N ARG A 46 0.82 -10.67 17.90
CA ARG A 46 1.26 -11.15 19.22
C ARG A 46 2.37 -12.17 19.00
N GLU A 47 3.57 -11.81 19.43
CA GLU A 47 4.80 -12.64 19.37
C GLU A 47 5.16 -13.06 17.93
N ASP A 48 4.47 -14.06 17.39
CA ASP A 48 4.79 -14.77 16.16
C ASP A 48 3.67 -14.77 15.11
N ALA A 49 2.48 -14.26 15.46
CA ALA A 49 1.30 -14.35 14.60
C ALA A 49 0.23 -13.31 14.93
N TYR A 50 -0.72 -13.16 14.00
CA TYR A 50 -1.95 -12.42 14.25
C TYR A 50 -2.93 -13.27 15.08
N ARG A 51 -3.39 -12.70 16.21
CA ARG A 51 -4.37 -13.31 17.12
C ARG A 51 -5.65 -12.48 17.14
N PRO A 52 -6.83 -13.11 17.28
CA PRO A 52 -8.07 -12.37 17.38
C PRO A 52 -8.10 -11.58 18.69
N LEU A 53 -8.57 -10.34 18.59
CA LEU A 53 -8.99 -9.50 19.71
C LEU A 53 -10.47 -9.21 19.52
N HIS A 54 -11.27 -9.54 20.52
CA HIS A 54 -12.71 -9.32 20.51
C HIS A 54 -13.07 -8.08 21.33
N ALA A 55 -13.88 -7.19 20.77
CA ALA A 55 -14.34 -5.97 21.43
C ALA A 55 -15.08 -6.24 22.74
N ALA A 56 -15.77 -7.38 22.86
CA ALA A 56 -16.48 -7.77 24.07
C ALA A 56 -15.54 -8.19 25.22
N ASP A 57 -14.38 -8.73 24.89
CA ASP A 57 -13.41 -9.25 25.86
C ASP A 57 -12.43 -8.17 26.30
N GLU A 58 -11.99 -7.31 25.37
CA GLU A 58 -11.04 -6.22 25.61
C GLU A 58 -11.55 -4.87 25.04
N PRO A 59 -12.66 -4.31 25.56
CA PRO A 59 -13.30 -3.12 24.97
C PRO A 59 -12.42 -1.88 24.96
N ASP A 60 -11.64 -1.65 26.01
CA ASP A 60 -10.74 -0.49 26.08
C ASP A 60 -9.57 -0.61 25.09
N THR A 61 -8.93 -1.79 25.02
CA THR A 61 -7.86 -2.07 24.05
C THR A 61 -8.38 -1.93 22.62
N TRP A 62 -9.55 -2.50 22.33
CA TRP A 62 -10.20 -2.37 21.02
C TRP A 62 -10.47 -0.90 20.67
N ALA A 63 -11.05 -0.13 21.59
CA ALA A 63 -11.37 1.28 21.38
C ALA A 63 -10.11 2.13 21.10
N THR A 64 -9.02 1.88 21.83
CA THR A 64 -7.74 2.56 21.59
C THR A 64 -7.19 2.23 20.21
N LEU A 65 -7.21 0.96 19.79
CA LEU A 65 -6.74 0.55 18.46
C LEU A 65 -7.60 1.16 17.34
N VAL A 66 -8.92 1.22 17.53
CA VAL A 66 -9.86 1.80 16.56
C VAL A 66 -9.59 3.28 16.29
N TYR A 67 -9.12 4.03 17.28
CA TYR A 67 -8.80 5.45 17.14
C TYR A 67 -7.31 5.75 17.17
N ASP A 68 -6.44 4.74 16.99
CA ASP A 68 -5.03 4.99 16.71
C ASP A 68 -4.93 5.78 15.40
N PRO A 69 -4.40 7.02 15.43
CA PRO A 69 -4.35 7.89 14.27
C PRO A 69 -3.22 7.56 13.30
N LEU A 70 -2.23 6.73 13.72
CA LEU A 70 -0.99 6.47 12.99
C LEU A 70 -0.88 5.02 12.50
N HIS A 71 -1.63 4.10 13.11
CA HIS A 71 -1.59 2.68 12.76
C HIS A 71 -2.92 2.18 12.19
N SER A 72 -2.81 1.27 11.21
CA SER A 72 -3.96 0.50 10.70
C SER A 72 -4.36 -0.58 11.69
N LEU A 73 -5.63 -0.97 11.68
CA LEU A 73 -6.13 -2.10 12.46
C LEU A 73 -6.57 -3.24 11.53
N VAL A 74 -5.93 -4.40 11.65
CA VAL A 74 -6.19 -5.56 10.78
C VAL A 74 -7.56 -6.15 11.10
N THR A 75 -8.37 -6.35 10.07
CA THR A 75 -9.76 -6.83 10.16
C THR A 75 -9.94 -8.21 9.53
N GLN A 76 -9.02 -8.62 8.66
CA GLN A 76 -8.98 -9.97 8.08
C GLN A 76 -7.52 -10.44 7.92
N VAL A 77 -7.30 -11.72 8.15
CA VAL A 77 -6.04 -12.42 7.88
C VAL A 77 -6.33 -13.64 7.00
N ASP A 78 -5.33 -14.05 6.21
CA ASP A 78 -5.33 -15.25 5.37
C ASP A 78 -6.57 -15.38 4.45
N ASP A 79 -7.06 -14.27 3.89
CA ASP A 79 -8.27 -14.19 3.06
C ASP A 79 -9.51 -14.79 3.75
N GLY A 80 -9.59 -14.62 5.07
CA GLY A 80 -10.66 -15.16 5.91
C GLY A 80 -10.55 -16.66 6.19
N ARG A 81 -9.48 -17.33 5.75
CA ARG A 81 -9.27 -18.78 5.91
C ARG A 81 -8.32 -19.08 7.06
N VAL A 82 -8.68 -18.58 8.24
CA VAL A 82 -7.84 -18.68 9.44
C VAL A 82 -7.83 -20.10 9.99
N GLY A 83 -6.66 -20.59 10.40
CA GLY A 83 -6.53 -21.85 11.14
C GLY A 83 -6.90 -21.69 12.61
N GLY A 84 -7.47 -22.74 13.21
CA GLY A 84 -7.90 -22.74 14.62
C GLY A 84 -9.31 -22.17 14.84
N VAL A 85 -9.75 -22.09 16.10
CA VAL A 85 -11.08 -21.56 16.49
C VAL A 85 -10.97 -20.75 17.77
N GLY A 86 -11.79 -19.68 17.89
CA GLY A 86 -11.82 -18.83 19.08
C GLY A 86 -10.44 -18.26 19.42
N ALA A 87 -10.04 -18.34 20.69
CA ALA A 87 -8.76 -17.86 21.18
C ALA A 87 -7.53 -18.56 20.55
N ASP A 88 -7.69 -19.77 20.02
CA ASP A 88 -6.60 -20.52 19.38
C ASP A 88 -6.43 -20.15 17.89
N ALA A 89 -7.30 -19.29 17.33
CA ALA A 89 -7.19 -18.87 15.95
C ALA A 89 -5.86 -18.13 15.70
N ARG A 90 -5.24 -18.42 14.56
CA ARG A 90 -3.91 -17.91 14.19
C ARG A 90 -3.89 -17.48 12.73
N GLY A 91 -3.58 -16.20 12.50
CA GLY A 91 -3.35 -15.64 11.18
C GLY A 91 -1.87 -15.39 10.90
N VAL A 92 -1.46 -15.49 9.63
CA VAL A 92 -0.09 -15.18 9.21
C VAL A 92 -0.05 -13.90 8.37
N LEU A 93 -0.86 -13.83 7.32
CA LEU A 93 -0.87 -12.74 6.36
C LEU A 93 -2.06 -11.82 6.62
N PRO A 94 -1.86 -10.53 6.93
CA PRO A 94 -2.97 -9.58 6.98
C PRO A 94 -3.49 -9.33 5.54
N THR A 95 -4.80 -9.40 5.37
CA THR A 95 -5.46 -9.36 4.05
C THR A 95 -6.56 -8.31 3.93
N SER A 96 -7.01 -7.75 5.06
CA SER A 96 -7.77 -6.49 5.10
C SER A 96 -7.49 -5.75 6.41
N SER A 97 -7.55 -4.43 6.36
CA SER A 97 -7.52 -3.55 7.54
C SER A 97 -8.45 -2.37 7.36
N ILE A 98 -8.81 -1.74 8.46
CA ILE A 98 -9.18 -0.33 8.45
C ILE A 98 -7.89 0.50 8.50
N SER A 99 -7.57 1.18 7.40
CA SER A 99 -6.32 1.93 7.24
C SER A 99 -6.16 3.03 8.30
N ALA A 100 -4.90 3.40 8.57
CA ALA A 100 -4.58 4.48 9.51
C ALA A 100 -5.25 5.79 9.09
N PRO A 101 -5.88 6.56 10.00
CA PRO A 101 -6.59 7.79 9.64
C PRO A 101 -5.70 8.81 8.95
N ASN A 102 -4.48 9.03 9.45
CA ASN A 102 -3.53 9.93 8.80
C ASN A 102 -3.32 9.54 7.33
N ALA A 103 -3.14 8.25 7.06
CA ALA A 103 -2.90 7.75 5.72
C ALA A 103 -4.12 7.95 4.80
N VAL A 104 -5.31 7.69 5.32
CA VAL A 104 -6.57 7.91 4.60
C VAL A 104 -6.72 9.39 4.21
N PHE A 105 -6.52 10.33 5.13
CA PHE A 105 -6.70 11.75 4.82
C PHE A 105 -5.60 12.31 3.92
N THR A 106 -4.36 11.83 4.04
CA THR A 106 -3.30 12.16 3.08
C THR A 106 -3.67 11.70 1.67
N MET A 107 -4.20 10.48 1.52
CA MET A 107 -4.63 9.96 0.22
C MET A 107 -5.85 10.72 -0.33
N LEU A 108 -6.84 11.04 0.50
CA LEU A 108 -8.01 11.84 0.10
C LEU A 108 -7.62 13.27 -0.32
N ALA A 109 -6.59 13.85 0.32
CA ALA A 109 -6.03 15.13 -0.06
C ALA A 109 -5.34 15.06 -1.43
N ALA A 110 -4.48 14.06 -1.64
CA ALA A 110 -3.80 13.84 -2.93
C ALA A 110 -4.81 13.62 -4.07
N ALA A 111 -5.93 12.95 -3.78
CA ALA A 111 -6.99 12.74 -4.74
C ALA A 111 -7.80 14.00 -5.06
N ASP A 112 -7.71 15.09 -4.29
CA ASP A 112 -8.49 16.32 -4.49
C ASP A 112 -9.97 16.02 -4.81
N VAL A 113 -10.60 15.21 -3.95
CA VAL A 113 -12.02 14.86 -4.09
C VAL A 113 -12.86 16.09 -3.77
N ARG A 114 -13.83 16.40 -4.64
CA ARG A 114 -14.70 17.57 -4.50
C ARG A 114 -16.18 17.17 -4.51
N PRO A 115 -17.09 18.03 -4.01
CA PRO A 115 -18.52 17.74 -4.00
C PRO A 115 -19.04 17.51 -5.41
N GLY A 116 -19.86 16.46 -5.58
CA GLY A 116 -20.44 16.08 -6.85
C GLY A 116 -19.53 15.31 -7.80
N MET A 117 -18.27 15.04 -7.41
CA MET A 117 -17.38 14.22 -8.23
C MET A 117 -17.75 12.74 -8.19
N LYS A 118 -17.69 12.05 -9.32
CA LYS A 118 -17.83 10.59 -9.39
C LYS A 118 -16.51 9.91 -9.02
N VAL A 119 -16.54 9.06 -8.00
CA VAL A 119 -15.36 8.42 -7.43
C VAL A 119 -15.48 6.91 -7.53
N LEU A 120 -14.40 6.27 -8.02
CA LEU A 120 -14.16 4.85 -7.87
C LEU A 120 -13.16 4.62 -6.76
N GLU A 121 -13.54 3.85 -5.75
CA GLU A 121 -12.66 3.28 -4.75
C GLU A 121 -12.39 1.81 -5.08
N ILE A 122 -11.13 1.40 -5.05
CA ILE A 122 -10.70 0.02 -5.12
C ILE A 122 -10.21 -0.41 -3.73
N GLY A 123 -10.84 -1.43 -3.15
CA GLY A 123 -10.60 -1.90 -1.79
C GLY A 123 -11.59 -1.30 -0.79
N THR A 124 -12.87 -1.72 -0.84
CA THR A 124 -13.89 -1.26 0.13
C THR A 124 -13.52 -1.64 1.57
N GLY A 125 -12.95 -2.83 1.78
CA GLY A 125 -12.64 -3.36 3.10
C GLY A 125 -13.88 -3.37 3.99
N THR A 126 -13.85 -2.58 5.07
CA THR A 126 -15.00 -2.47 5.99
C THR A 126 -15.94 -1.30 5.70
N GLY A 127 -15.64 -0.48 4.69
CA GLY A 127 -16.50 0.63 4.23
C GLY A 127 -16.23 2.00 4.86
N TYR A 128 -15.21 2.14 5.73
CA TYR A 128 -14.93 3.43 6.37
C TYR A 128 -14.56 4.53 5.36
N ASN A 129 -13.61 4.25 4.45
CA ASN A 129 -13.19 5.24 3.47
C ASN A 129 -14.30 5.55 2.45
N ALA A 130 -15.11 4.56 2.05
CA ALA A 130 -16.34 4.78 1.28
C ALA A 130 -17.29 5.78 1.97
N ALA A 131 -17.48 5.71 3.30
CA ALA A 131 -18.30 6.67 4.03
C ALA A 131 -17.70 8.10 4.04
N LEU A 132 -16.37 8.22 4.17
CA LEU A 132 -15.68 9.52 4.04
C LEU A 132 -15.86 10.11 2.64
N LEU A 133 -15.78 9.27 1.60
CA LEU A 133 -16.06 9.67 0.23
C LEU A 133 -17.52 10.08 0.04
N CYS A 134 -18.48 9.39 0.67
CA CYS A 134 -19.90 9.78 0.63
C CYS A 134 -20.12 11.18 1.22
N GLU A 135 -19.48 11.49 2.35
CA GLU A 135 -19.52 12.82 2.96
C GLU A 135 -18.98 13.92 2.05
N ARG A 136 -17.94 13.58 1.26
CA ARG A 136 -17.27 14.57 0.41
C ARG A 136 -17.89 14.73 -0.97
N ALA A 137 -18.16 13.63 -1.66
CA ALA A 137 -18.60 13.57 -3.04
C ALA A 137 -20.13 13.44 -3.19
N GLY A 138 -20.81 12.96 -2.14
CA GLY A 138 -22.20 12.50 -2.18
C GLY A 138 -22.30 11.01 -2.48
N GLU A 139 -23.07 10.27 -1.70
CA GLU A 139 -23.15 8.80 -1.76
C GLU A 139 -23.51 8.24 -3.15
N ALA A 140 -24.39 8.92 -3.89
CA ALA A 140 -24.78 8.52 -5.25
C ALA A 140 -23.63 8.61 -6.28
N ASN A 141 -22.53 9.27 -5.92
CA ASN A 141 -21.36 9.44 -6.77
C ASN A 141 -20.20 8.50 -6.39
N VAL A 142 -20.38 7.64 -5.38
CA VAL A 142 -19.33 6.74 -4.89
C VAL A 142 -19.62 5.31 -5.36
N VAL A 143 -18.66 4.73 -6.08
CA VAL A 143 -18.58 3.30 -6.36
C VAL A 143 -17.37 2.75 -5.61
N SER A 144 -17.54 1.65 -4.89
CA SER A 144 -16.46 0.98 -4.16
C SER A 144 -16.42 -0.51 -4.53
N VAL A 145 -15.26 -1.01 -4.95
CA VAL A 145 -15.05 -2.39 -5.39
C VAL A 145 -14.26 -3.17 -4.36
N GLU A 146 -14.73 -4.35 -3.98
CA GLU A 146 -14.09 -5.25 -3.05
C GLU A 146 -14.01 -6.66 -3.61
N VAL A 147 -12.81 -7.26 -3.58
CA VAL A 147 -12.55 -8.56 -4.19
C VAL A 147 -13.01 -9.72 -3.30
N ASP A 148 -13.10 -9.52 -1.98
CA ASP A 148 -13.71 -10.48 -1.05
C ASP A 148 -15.22 -10.23 -0.89
N ALA A 149 -16.04 -11.13 -1.41
CA ALA A 149 -17.49 -11.00 -1.33
C ALA A 149 -18.03 -10.89 0.12
N GLY A 150 -17.40 -11.56 1.09
CA GLY A 150 -17.80 -11.50 2.50
C GLY A 150 -17.48 -10.13 3.13
N LEU A 151 -16.34 -9.53 2.76
CA LEU A 151 -16.03 -8.15 3.15
C LEU A 151 -16.99 -7.16 2.49
N ALA A 152 -17.29 -7.33 1.20
CA ALA A 152 -18.23 -6.47 0.47
C ALA A 152 -19.63 -6.46 1.12
N GLU A 153 -20.19 -7.64 1.42
CA GLU A 153 -21.46 -7.77 2.14
C GLU A 153 -21.41 -7.11 3.52
N GLY A 154 -20.31 -7.33 4.25
CA GLY A 154 -20.07 -6.70 5.55
C GLY A 154 -19.99 -5.18 5.47
N ALA A 155 -19.38 -4.62 4.42
CA ALA A 155 -19.28 -3.19 4.19
C ALA A 155 -20.65 -2.59 3.88
N VAL A 156 -21.45 -3.21 2.99
CA VAL A 156 -22.83 -2.78 2.69
C VAL A 156 -23.65 -2.64 3.96
N ARG A 157 -23.58 -3.63 4.85
CA ARG A 157 -24.30 -3.61 6.12
C ARG A 157 -23.86 -2.44 7.01
N ARG A 158 -22.55 -2.28 7.25
CA ARG A 158 -22.02 -1.21 8.12
C ARG A 158 -22.27 0.19 7.56
N LEU A 159 -22.13 0.36 6.25
CA LEU A 159 -22.49 1.59 5.54
C LEU A 159 -23.97 1.93 5.74
N GLY A 160 -24.87 0.97 5.50
CA GLY A 160 -26.31 1.15 5.70
C GLY A 160 -26.70 1.46 7.15
N GLU A 161 -26.09 0.77 8.12
CA GLU A 161 -26.26 1.03 9.56
C GLU A 161 -25.78 2.44 9.95
N ALA A 162 -24.73 2.95 9.29
CA ALA A 162 -24.21 4.31 9.44
C ALA A 162 -24.96 5.37 8.62
N GLY A 163 -25.94 4.97 7.79
CA GLY A 163 -26.77 5.87 6.99
C GLY A 163 -26.19 6.26 5.63
N TYR A 164 -25.24 5.50 5.09
CA TYR A 164 -24.64 5.69 3.78
C TYR A 164 -25.05 4.59 2.80
N LEU A 165 -25.37 4.95 1.56
CA LEU A 165 -25.77 4.02 0.50
C LEU A 165 -24.97 4.21 -0.81
N PRO A 166 -23.62 4.13 -0.78
CA PRO A 166 -22.84 4.08 -2.01
C PRO A 166 -23.05 2.77 -2.76
N TRP A 167 -22.60 2.72 -4.01
CA TRP A 167 -22.62 1.48 -4.80
C TRP A 167 -21.42 0.61 -4.44
N VAL A 168 -21.63 -0.47 -3.68
CA VAL A 168 -20.59 -1.46 -3.34
C VAL A 168 -20.68 -2.66 -4.28
N VAL A 169 -19.56 -3.03 -4.88
CA VAL A 169 -19.45 -4.12 -5.85
C VAL A 169 -18.50 -5.17 -5.33
N ALA A 170 -18.95 -6.43 -5.28
CA ALA A 170 -18.06 -7.57 -5.13
C ALA A 170 -17.42 -7.88 -6.49
N GLY A 171 -16.12 -7.67 -6.65
CA GLY A 171 -15.43 -7.80 -7.93
C GLY A 171 -13.93 -7.56 -7.85
N ASP A 172 -13.23 -7.92 -8.92
CA ASP A 172 -11.80 -7.65 -9.03
C ASP A 172 -11.55 -6.17 -9.29
N GLY A 173 -10.86 -5.51 -8.35
CA GLY A 173 -10.49 -4.11 -8.43
C GLY A 173 -9.57 -3.77 -9.61
N GLU A 174 -8.81 -4.74 -10.11
CA GLU A 174 -7.94 -4.53 -11.29
C GLU A 174 -8.76 -4.25 -12.56
N CYS A 175 -9.99 -4.76 -12.62
CA CYS A 175 -10.93 -4.49 -13.70
C CYS A 175 -11.67 -3.14 -13.55
N GLY A 176 -11.55 -2.48 -12.40
CA GLY A 176 -12.37 -1.32 -12.06
C GLY A 176 -13.87 -1.65 -12.06
N TRP A 177 -14.70 -0.69 -12.46
CA TRP A 177 -16.15 -0.89 -12.65
C TRP A 177 -16.67 -0.07 -13.84
N ALA A 178 -16.60 -0.66 -15.03
CA ALA A 178 -16.91 0.03 -16.28
C ALA A 178 -18.35 0.59 -16.36
N ASP A 179 -19.34 -0.08 -15.76
CA ASP A 179 -20.73 0.37 -15.74
C ASP A 179 -20.91 1.71 -15.00
N GLY A 180 -19.99 2.02 -14.09
CA GLY A 180 -19.92 3.29 -13.37
C GLY A 180 -18.99 4.31 -14.01
N ALA A 181 -18.33 4.04 -15.13
CA ALA A 181 -17.48 5.02 -15.81
C ALA A 181 -18.30 6.14 -16.49
N PRO A 182 -17.69 7.29 -16.85
CA PRO A 182 -16.35 7.71 -16.47
C PRO A 182 -16.29 8.28 -15.06
N TYR A 183 -15.15 8.12 -14.40
CA TYR A 183 -14.86 8.64 -13.06
C TYR A 183 -14.06 9.93 -13.11
N ASP A 184 -14.29 10.80 -12.13
CA ASP A 184 -13.45 11.98 -11.91
C ASP A 184 -12.18 11.64 -11.14
N ARG A 185 -12.29 10.63 -10.26
CA ARG A 185 -11.24 10.14 -9.37
C ARG A 185 -11.30 8.62 -9.29
N VAL A 186 -10.13 7.98 -9.39
CA VAL A 186 -9.92 6.58 -9.01
C VAL A 186 -8.94 6.56 -7.85
N LEU A 187 -9.30 5.87 -6.78
CA LEU A 187 -8.49 5.70 -5.58
C LEU A 187 -8.34 4.21 -5.30
N CYS A 188 -7.12 3.73 -5.08
CA CYS A 188 -6.90 2.36 -4.63
C CYS A 188 -6.34 2.35 -3.21
N THR A 189 -6.98 1.66 -2.29
CA THR A 189 -6.58 1.54 -0.88
C THR A 189 -5.76 0.27 -0.63
N ALA A 190 -5.14 -0.26 -1.68
CA ALA A 190 -4.23 -1.39 -1.66
C ALA A 190 -2.98 -1.10 -2.51
N SER A 191 -1.82 -1.58 -2.07
CA SER A 191 -0.55 -1.44 -2.77
C SER A 191 -0.47 -2.31 -4.02
N LEU A 192 0.11 -1.75 -5.07
CA LEU A 192 0.35 -2.45 -6.32
C LEU A 192 1.75 -2.13 -6.85
N HIS A 193 2.17 -2.83 -7.89
CA HIS A 193 3.43 -2.55 -8.60
C HIS A 193 3.18 -2.24 -10.08
N ARG A 194 1.94 -2.43 -10.55
CA ARG A 194 1.49 -2.10 -11.90
C ARG A 194 0.09 -1.49 -11.83
N VAL A 195 -0.10 -0.32 -12.42
CA VAL A 195 -1.43 0.35 -12.44
C VAL A 195 -2.30 -0.28 -13.54
N PRO A 196 -3.44 -0.90 -13.26
CA PRO A 196 -4.28 -1.48 -14.31
C PRO A 196 -4.73 -0.41 -15.32
N PHE A 197 -4.54 -0.68 -16.63
CA PHE A 197 -4.91 0.30 -17.67
C PHE A 197 -6.42 0.57 -17.71
N ALA A 198 -7.24 -0.40 -17.27
CA ALA A 198 -8.68 -0.23 -17.09
C ALA A 198 -9.02 1.01 -16.22
N TRP A 199 -8.17 1.39 -15.26
CA TRP A 199 -8.38 2.58 -14.45
C TRP A 199 -8.18 3.87 -15.25
N VAL A 200 -7.24 3.87 -16.21
CA VAL A 200 -7.03 4.98 -17.15
C VAL A 200 -8.25 5.09 -18.08
N GLU A 201 -8.68 3.97 -18.68
CA GLU A 201 -9.82 3.94 -19.60
C GLU A 201 -11.14 4.37 -18.94
N GLN A 202 -11.32 4.08 -17.66
CA GLN A 202 -12.53 4.41 -16.92
C GLN A 202 -12.48 5.80 -16.27
N THR A 203 -11.36 6.51 -16.33
CA THR A 203 -11.21 7.85 -15.78
C THR A 203 -11.36 8.88 -16.89
N ARG A 204 -12.13 9.95 -16.65
CA ARG A 204 -12.28 11.02 -17.64
C ARG A 204 -10.93 11.70 -17.94
N PRO A 205 -10.75 12.30 -19.13
CA PRO A 205 -9.65 13.21 -19.40
C PRO A 205 -9.47 14.27 -18.30
N GLY A 206 -8.22 14.48 -17.85
CA GLY A 206 -7.90 15.38 -16.74
C GLY A 206 -8.26 14.86 -15.34
N GLY A 207 -8.93 13.70 -15.23
CA GLY A 207 -9.19 13.00 -13.98
C GLY A 207 -7.92 12.50 -13.30
N LEU A 208 -8.04 12.10 -12.03
CA LEU A 208 -6.90 11.67 -11.20
C LEU A 208 -7.03 10.20 -10.81
N ILE A 209 -5.90 9.50 -10.82
CA ILE A 209 -5.71 8.17 -10.26
C ILE A 209 -4.71 8.31 -9.12
N VAL A 210 -5.10 7.89 -7.91
CA VAL A 210 -4.23 7.90 -6.73
C VAL A 210 -4.15 6.50 -6.16
N THR A 211 -2.93 5.95 -6.13
CA THR A 211 -2.70 4.56 -5.69
C THR A 211 -1.38 4.42 -4.97
N PRO A 212 -1.32 3.67 -3.86
CA PRO A 212 -0.07 3.20 -3.30
C PRO A 212 0.64 2.32 -4.34
N TRP A 213 1.93 2.54 -4.51
CA TRP A 213 2.76 1.91 -5.52
C TRP A 213 4.12 1.55 -4.91
N LYS A 214 4.60 0.33 -5.17
CA LYS A 214 5.82 -0.20 -4.53
C LYS A 214 6.86 -0.72 -5.52
N THR A 215 8.13 -0.51 -5.19
CA THR A 215 9.27 -1.14 -5.87
C THR A 215 9.66 -2.44 -5.17
N THR A 216 10.69 -3.14 -5.65
CA THR A 216 11.12 -4.40 -5.00
C THR A 216 11.51 -4.21 -3.54
N LEU A 217 12.12 -3.06 -3.21
CA LEU A 217 12.67 -2.76 -1.89
C LEU A 217 11.88 -1.70 -1.10
N GLN A 218 10.95 -0.98 -1.74
CA GLN A 218 10.22 0.12 -1.12
C GLN A 218 8.71 -0.06 -1.18
N PRO A 219 8.03 -0.30 -0.04
CA PRO A 219 6.57 -0.28 0.03
C PRO A 219 5.93 1.12 0.06
N HIS A 220 6.70 2.19 0.28
CA HIS A 220 6.18 3.54 0.58
C HIS A 220 6.14 4.52 -0.62
N GLY A 221 5.45 4.18 -1.70
CA GLY A 221 5.17 5.13 -2.78
C GLY A 221 3.67 5.40 -2.93
N MET A 222 3.28 6.63 -3.29
CA MET A 222 1.92 6.94 -3.76
C MET A 222 1.99 7.61 -5.13
N ALA A 223 1.55 6.90 -6.16
CA ALA A 223 1.45 7.46 -7.50
C ALA A 223 0.21 8.36 -7.61
N CYS A 224 0.41 9.62 -8.01
CA CYS A 224 -0.66 10.57 -8.27
C CYS A 224 -0.67 10.92 -9.76
N LEU A 225 -1.49 10.22 -10.55
CA LEU A 225 -1.48 10.29 -12.00
C LEU A 225 -2.65 11.09 -12.52
N ARG A 226 -2.42 11.92 -13.54
CA ARG A 226 -3.47 12.61 -14.28
C ARG A 226 -3.66 11.95 -15.64
N VAL A 227 -4.90 11.66 -15.99
CA VAL A 227 -5.26 11.14 -17.31
C VAL A 227 -5.10 12.23 -18.36
N SER A 228 -4.45 11.91 -19.48
CA SER A 228 -4.22 12.84 -20.59
C SER A 228 -5.54 13.28 -21.23
N GLU A 229 -5.51 14.43 -21.93
CA GLU A 229 -6.71 14.99 -22.57
C GLU A 229 -7.31 14.07 -23.65
N ASP A 230 -6.48 13.22 -24.27
CA ASP A 230 -6.90 12.20 -25.25
C ASP A 230 -7.34 10.87 -24.60
N GLY A 231 -7.20 10.72 -23.29
CA GLY A 231 -7.54 9.50 -22.55
C GLY A 231 -6.60 8.31 -22.79
N GLY A 232 -5.52 8.49 -23.55
CA GLY A 232 -4.62 7.40 -23.94
C GLY A 232 -3.55 7.05 -22.90
N SER A 233 -3.38 7.87 -21.87
CA SER A 233 -2.35 7.69 -20.86
C SER A 233 -2.70 8.34 -19.52
N ALA A 234 -1.97 7.97 -18.47
CA ALA A 234 -1.96 8.69 -17.21
C ALA A 234 -0.51 8.94 -16.77
N SER A 235 -0.19 10.15 -16.33
CA SER A 235 1.17 10.50 -15.89
C SER A 235 1.17 11.43 -14.68
N GLY A 236 2.18 11.30 -13.82
CA GLY A 236 2.36 12.15 -12.65
C GLY A 236 3.49 11.68 -11.74
N HIS A 237 3.61 12.32 -10.57
CA HIS A 237 4.73 12.10 -9.64
C HIS A 237 4.34 11.14 -8.51
N PHE A 238 5.36 10.58 -7.85
CA PHE A 238 5.18 9.94 -6.56
C PHE A 238 5.15 10.99 -5.43
N GLY A 239 4.32 10.75 -4.43
CA GLY A 239 4.17 11.59 -3.25
C GLY A 239 3.96 10.77 -1.99
N CYS A 240 3.85 11.46 -0.85
CA CYS A 240 3.24 10.97 0.39
C CYS A 240 3.56 9.49 0.72
N PRO A 241 4.76 9.18 1.22
CA PRO A 241 5.21 7.80 1.41
C PRO A 241 4.35 7.08 2.44
N MET A 242 3.61 6.05 2.02
CA MET A 242 2.72 5.26 2.88
C MET A 242 2.68 3.80 2.42
N SER A 243 2.46 2.88 3.36
CA SER A 243 2.29 1.45 3.07
C SER A 243 0.83 1.04 3.16
N PHE A 244 0.41 0.20 2.23
CA PHE A 244 -0.88 -0.50 2.26
C PHE A 244 -0.66 -1.99 2.00
N MET A 245 -1.66 -2.80 2.36
CA MET A 245 -1.69 -4.22 1.99
C MET A 245 -1.73 -4.39 0.49
N ASP A 246 -1.21 -5.50 -0.01
CA ASP A 246 -1.16 -5.77 -1.45
C ASP A 246 -2.54 -6.02 -2.05
N LEU A 247 -2.77 -5.41 -3.21
CA LEU A 247 -3.88 -5.74 -4.10
C LEU A 247 -3.80 -7.23 -4.43
N ARG A 248 -4.92 -7.94 -4.30
CA ARG A 248 -4.92 -9.41 -4.23
C ARG A 248 -4.29 -10.09 -5.45
N GLY A 249 -4.53 -9.60 -6.66
CA GLY A 249 -3.93 -10.14 -7.89
C GLY A 249 -2.46 -9.76 -8.10
N GLN A 250 -1.93 -8.82 -7.31
CA GLN A 250 -0.55 -8.33 -7.38
C GLN A 250 0.30 -8.64 -6.13
N ARG A 251 -0.19 -9.54 -5.27
CA ARG A 251 0.59 -10.04 -4.13
C ARG A 251 1.88 -10.67 -4.61
N ARG A 252 2.98 -10.30 -3.97
CA ARG A 252 4.26 -10.95 -4.25
C ARG A 252 4.31 -12.35 -3.62
N PRO A 253 5.08 -13.27 -4.23
CA PRO A 253 5.46 -14.50 -3.57
C PRO A 253 6.16 -14.20 -2.23
N GLU A 254 6.08 -15.16 -1.30
CA GLU A 254 6.90 -15.14 -0.10
C GLU A 254 8.38 -15.00 -0.43
N PHE A 255 9.18 -14.50 0.53
CA PHE A 255 10.62 -14.37 0.38
C PHE A 255 11.23 -15.70 -0.11
N PRO A 256 11.83 -15.76 -1.32
CA PRO A 256 12.14 -17.02 -1.98
C PRO A 256 13.34 -17.74 -1.35
N LEU A 257 13.98 -17.13 -0.34
CA LEU A 257 15.20 -17.65 0.28
C LEU A 257 15.06 -19.12 0.70
N LYS A 258 13.93 -19.50 1.30
CA LYS A 258 13.67 -20.89 1.74
C LYS A 258 13.69 -21.92 0.60
N ASP A 259 13.43 -21.50 -0.64
CA ASP A 259 13.35 -22.36 -1.81
C ASP A 259 14.72 -22.49 -2.51
N VAL A 260 15.61 -21.51 -2.31
CA VAL A 260 16.95 -21.46 -2.96
C VAL A 260 18.11 -21.75 -2.01
N TYR A 261 17.91 -21.57 -0.70
CA TYR A 261 18.93 -21.79 0.31
C TYR A 261 19.00 -23.27 0.73
N THR A 262 20.17 -23.86 0.58
CA THR A 262 20.51 -25.20 1.08
C THR A 262 21.94 -25.22 1.64
N ALA A 263 22.26 -26.22 2.47
CA ALA A 263 23.63 -26.44 2.93
C ALA A 263 24.61 -26.61 1.76
N GLU A 264 24.19 -27.27 0.68
CA GLU A 264 25.01 -27.43 -0.54
C GLU A 264 25.25 -26.09 -1.23
N SER A 265 24.20 -25.25 -1.39
CA SER A 265 24.35 -23.92 -1.99
C SER A 265 25.26 -23.01 -1.15
N TRP A 266 25.29 -23.20 0.16
CA TRP A 266 26.18 -22.45 1.05
C TRP A 266 27.63 -22.87 0.85
N ASP A 267 27.89 -24.18 0.79
CA ASP A 267 29.24 -24.71 0.57
C ASP A 267 29.80 -24.35 -0.82
N GLU A 268 28.92 -24.19 -1.81
CA GLU A 268 29.26 -23.74 -3.18
C GLU A 268 29.26 -22.20 -3.37
N SER A 269 28.95 -21.45 -2.31
CA SER A 269 28.84 -20.00 -2.39
C SER A 269 30.20 -19.34 -2.65
N ARG A 270 30.14 -18.08 -3.08
CA ARG A 270 31.29 -17.23 -3.35
C ARG A 270 31.39 -16.18 -2.26
N ASP A 271 32.56 -16.05 -1.66
CA ASP A 271 32.88 -14.98 -0.73
C ASP A 271 33.42 -13.74 -1.45
N SER A 272 32.97 -12.56 -1.01
CA SER A 272 33.57 -11.28 -1.33
C SER A 272 33.50 -10.34 -0.12
N ARG A 273 34.00 -9.11 -0.29
CA ARG A 273 33.94 -8.05 0.71
C ARG A 273 33.33 -6.80 0.11
N THR A 274 32.73 -5.97 0.95
CA THR A 274 32.19 -4.66 0.57
C THR A 274 32.51 -3.62 1.63
N ASP A 275 32.60 -2.36 1.18
CA ASP A 275 32.66 -1.17 2.04
C ASP A 275 31.29 -0.44 2.07
N LEU A 276 30.26 -0.98 1.40
CA LEU A 276 28.93 -0.38 1.33
C LEU A 276 28.21 -0.54 2.68
N ASP A 277 27.89 0.59 3.31
CA ASP A 277 27.01 0.63 4.48
C ASP A 277 25.55 0.41 4.05
N LEU A 278 24.95 -0.69 4.52
CA LEU A 278 23.56 -1.06 4.23
C LEU A 278 22.52 -0.40 5.14
N SER A 279 22.91 0.51 6.05
CA SER A 279 21.98 1.25 6.92
C SER A 279 20.87 1.97 6.16
N PHE A 280 21.10 2.34 4.89
CA PHE A 280 20.09 2.95 4.02
C PHE A 280 18.84 2.07 3.79
N LEU A 281 18.95 0.74 3.94
CA LEU A 281 17.83 -0.19 3.82
C LEU A 281 16.86 -0.08 5.01
N ASP A 282 17.31 0.47 6.14
CA ASP A 282 16.48 0.69 7.32
C ASP A 282 15.87 2.10 7.32
N ASP A 283 16.68 3.13 7.08
CA ASP A 283 16.30 4.52 7.37
C ASP A 283 16.08 5.41 6.13
N ASN A 284 16.47 4.95 4.93
CA ASN A 284 16.43 5.77 3.72
C ASN A 284 15.44 5.23 2.68
N PHE A 285 14.18 5.61 2.85
CA PHE A 285 13.13 5.15 1.96
C PHE A 285 13.29 5.67 0.52
N HIS A 286 13.96 6.80 0.31
CA HIS A 286 14.27 7.35 -1.02
C HIS A 286 15.27 6.46 -1.77
N ALA A 287 16.37 6.09 -1.12
CA ALA A 287 17.36 5.15 -1.67
C ALA A 287 16.69 3.81 -2.01
N ARG A 288 15.93 3.22 -1.08
CA ARG A 288 15.20 1.97 -1.32
C ARG A 288 14.26 2.05 -2.53
N PHE A 289 13.58 3.18 -2.73
CA PHE A 289 12.72 3.38 -3.91
C PHE A 289 13.56 3.30 -5.18
N ALA A 290 14.57 4.16 -5.27
CA ALA A 290 15.47 4.28 -6.41
C ALA A 290 16.18 2.95 -6.75
N LEU A 291 16.70 2.25 -5.75
CA LEU A 291 17.38 0.97 -5.93
C LEU A 291 16.40 -0.13 -6.34
N GLY A 292 15.19 -0.13 -5.78
CA GLY A 292 14.15 -1.10 -6.13
C GLY A 292 13.71 -1.04 -7.60
N LEU A 293 13.91 0.09 -8.30
CA LEU A 293 13.69 0.19 -9.75
C LEU A 293 14.78 -0.52 -10.58
N ARG A 294 15.99 -0.65 -10.02
CA ARG A 294 17.15 -1.28 -10.67
C ARG A 294 17.39 -2.72 -10.23
N LEU A 295 16.61 -3.20 -9.26
CA LEU A 295 16.71 -4.54 -8.67
C LEU A 295 15.41 -5.33 -8.89
N PRO A 296 15.01 -5.60 -10.14
CA PRO A 296 13.78 -6.33 -10.42
C PRO A 296 13.87 -7.77 -9.88
N GLY A 297 12.83 -8.17 -9.13
CA GLY A 297 12.71 -9.50 -8.55
C GLY A 297 13.65 -9.81 -7.38
N VAL A 298 14.47 -8.85 -6.93
CA VAL A 298 15.33 -8.99 -5.75
C VAL A 298 14.55 -8.63 -4.49
N HIS A 299 14.25 -9.63 -3.68
CA HIS A 299 13.73 -9.40 -2.34
C HIS A 299 14.87 -9.14 -1.38
N ALA A 300 14.64 -8.31 -0.35
CA ALA A 300 15.58 -8.09 0.74
C ALA A 300 14.87 -8.23 2.08
N ASP A 301 15.50 -8.91 3.03
CA ASP A 301 15.00 -9.04 4.40
C ASP A 301 16.15 -9.05 5.41
N TRP A 302 15.89 -8.55 6.61
CA TRP A 302 16.84 -8.59 7.71
C TRP A 302 16.51 -9.79 8.60
N GLU A 303 17.40 -10.78 8.64
CA GLU A 303 17.20 -11.99 9.44
C GLU A 303 18.42 -12.27 10.33
N GLY A 304 18.18 -12.36 11.65
CA GLY A 304 19.23 -12.54 12.64
C GLY A 304 20.07 -11.28 12.80
N ASP A 305 21.26 -11.28 12.19
CA ASP A 305 22.26 -10.20 12.25
C ASP A 305 22.82 -9.82 10.89
N ALA A 306 22.07 -10.09 9.81
CA ALA A 306 22.50 -9.90 8.44
C ALA A 306 21.36 -9.52 7.50
N TRP A 307 21.74 -8.89 6.39
CA TRP A 307 20.85 -8.69 5.24
C TRP A 307 20.90 -9.90 4.32
N TRP A 308 19.72 -10.40 3.98
CA TRP A 308 19.53 -11.38 2.92
C TRP A 308 18.93 -10.72 1.70
N PHE A 309 19.50 -11.00 0.52
CA PHE A 309 18.91 -10.69 -0.77
C PHE A 309 18.62 -12.00 -1.48
N ALA A 310 17.44 -12.13 -2.08
CA ALA A 310 17.07 -13.36 -2.76
C ALA A 310 16.23 -13.11 -4.00
N THR A 311 16.40 -14.00 -4.96
CA THR A 311 15.58 -14.16 -6.16
C THR A 311 15.15 -15.62 -6.26
N ALA A 312 14.48 -16.02 -7.34
CA ALA A 312 14.03 -17.40 -7.52
C ALA A 312 15.17 -18.42 -7.71
N ASP A 313 16.40 -17.99 -7.97
CA ASP A 313 17.54 -18.88 -8.24
C ASP A 313 18.89 -18.44 -7.64
N SER A 314 18.92 -17.30 -6.94
CA SER A 314 20.14 -16.70 -6.39
C SER A 314 19.87 -16.09 -5.01
N TRP A 315 20.88 -16.11 -4.14
CA TRP A 315 20.84 -15.44 -2.84
C TRP A 315 22.17 -14.77 -2.50
N ALA A 316 22.13 -13.71 -1.68
CA ALA A 316 23.29 -13.08 -1.07
C ALA A 316 23.01 -12.82 0.42
N TYR A 317 24.00 -13.13 1.25
CA TYR A 317 24.05 -12.93 2.69
C TYR A 317 25.13 -11.90 2.99
N VAL A 318 24.76 -10.81 3.68
CA VAL A 318 25.66 -9.69 3.94
C VAL A 318 25.67 -9.39 5.42
N ARG A 319 26.85 -9.56 6.03
CA ARG A 319 27.08 -9.30 7.45
C ARG A 319 28.40 -8.56 7.62
N ASP A 320 28.34 -7.44 8.33
CA ASP A 320 29.46 -6.50 8.44
C ASP A 320 30.00 -6.15 7.04
N GLU A 321 31.29 -6.36 6.80
CA GLU A 321 31.95 -6.17 5.49
C GLU A 321 31.99 -7.45 4.63
N GLY A 322 31.42 -8.56 5.12
CA GLY A 322 31.45 -9.87 4.48
C GLY A 322 30.21 -10.12 3.62
N VAL A 323 30.45 -10.59 2.40
CA VAL A 323 29.38 -10.99 1.46
C VAL A 323 29.58 -12.45 1.10
N GLN A 324 28.54 -13.27 1.27
CA GLN A 324 28.46 -14.62 0.71
C GLN A 324 27.29 -14.68 -0.25
N GLN A 325 27.49 -15.25 -1.43
CA GLN A 325 26.42 -15.33 -2.41
C GLN A 325 26.52 -16.55 -3.30
N TRP A 326 25.35 -17.03 -3.73
CA TRP A 326 25.22 -18.21 -4.58
C TRP A 326 24.15 -17.98 -5.65
N GLY A 327 24.25 -18.75 -6.72
CA GLY A 327 23.37 -18.68 -7.88
C GLY A 327 23.98 -17.94 -9.08
N PRO A 328 23.26 -17.88 -10.20
CA PRO A 328 23.73 -17.27 -11.45
C PRO A 328 23.84 -15.75 -11.40
N ARG A 329 23.13 -15.05 -10.51
CA ARG A 329 23.21 -13.59 -10.36
C ARG A 329 24.23 -13.21 -9.30
N ASP A 330 24.96 -12.14 -9.57
CA ASP A 330 25.79 -11.45 -8.57
C ASP A 330 24.93 -10.38 -7.90
N LEU A 331 24.04 -10.82 -7.01
CA LEU A 331 23.03 -9.94 -6.41
C LEU A 331 23.66 -8.78 -5.65
N PHE A 332 24.80 -9.01 -5.01
CA PHE A 332 25.43 -7.95 -4.24
C PHE A 332 26.12 -6.90 -5.14
N ALA A 333 26.77 -7.31 -6.23
CA ALA A 333 27.26 -6.36 -7.22
C ALA A 333 26.12 -5.55 -7.87
N GLU A 334 24.94 -6.14 -8.04
CA GLU A 334 23.76 -5.40 -8.49
C GLU A 334 23.30 -4.35 -7.46
N VAL A 335 23.30 -4.69 -6.16
CA VAL A 335 22.98 -3.75 -5.07
C VAL A 335 23.98 -2.60 -5.02
N GLU A 336 25.28 -2.90 -5.05
CA GLU A 336 26.35 -1.90 -5.09
C GLU A 336 26.20 -1.00 -6.32
N GLY A 337 26.03 -1.58 -7.51
CA GLY A 337 25.85 -0.82 -8.74
C GLY A 337 24.57 0.04 -8.72
N ALA A 338 23.51 -0.41 -8.03
CA ALA A 338 22.28 0.37 -7.84
C ALA A 338 22.50 1.55 -6.88
N TYR A 339 23.22 1.33 -5.78
CA TYR A 339 23.60 2.36 -4.81
C TYR A 339 24.54 3.41 -5.40
N GLU A 340 25.61 2.98 -6.09
CA GLU A 340 26.57 3.87 -6.74
C GLU A 340 25.89 4.80 -7.74
N TRP A 341 24.94 4.28 -8.52
CA TRP A 341 24.15 5.11 -9.42
C TRP A 341 23.31 6.14 -8.67
N TRP A 342 22.60 5.74 -7.62
CA TRP A 342 21.77 6.66 -6.83
C TRP A 342 22.63 7.78 -6.23
N TRP A 343 23.78 7.42 -5.67
CA TRP A 343 24.76 8.38 -5.15
C TRP A 343 25.27 9.33 -6.24
N ALA A 344 25.71 8.78 -7.39
CA ALA A 344 26.23 9.55 -8.51
C ALA A 344 25.17 10.45 -9.18
N ALA A 345 23.89 10.07 -9.10
CA ALA A 345 22.76 10.86 -9.56
C ALA A 345 22.38 12.02 -8.62
N GLY A 346 23.11 12.21 -7.52
CA GLY A 346 22.83 13.26 -6.54
C GLY A 346 21.80 12.86 -5.48
N GLN A 347 21.64 11.56 -5.23
CA GLN A 347 20.75 11.00 -4.21
C GLN A 347 19.29 11.42 -4.40
N PRO A 348 18.70 11.19 -5.59
CA PRO A 348 17.36 11.69 -5.88
C PRO A 348 16.33 11.17 -4.88
N GLU A 349 15.43 12.08 -4.50
CA GLU A 349 14.31 11.80 -3.61
C GLU A 349 13.18 11.11 -4.37
N LEU A 350 12.37 10.33 -3.66
CA LEU A 350 11.18 9.65 -4.19
C LEU A 350 10.26 10.59 -4.97
N TYR A 351 10.16 11.85 -4.53
CA TYR A 351 9.27 12.87 -5.11
C TYR A 351 9.76 13.40 -6.46
N GLU A 352 11.02 13.17 -6.81
CA GLU A 352 11.59 13.51 -8.11
C GLU A 352 11.29 12.44 -9.17
N PHE A 353 10.73 11.31 -8.75
CA PHE A 353 10.29 10.27 -9.67
C PHE A 353 8.83 10.49 -10.06
N GLY A 354 8.50 10.06 -11.27
CA GLY A 354 7.14 9.94 -11.74
C GLY A 354 6.90 8.67 -12.52
N LEU A 355 5.65 8.44 -12.86
CA LEU A 355 5.17 7.25 -13.56
C LEU A 355 4.30 7.70 -14.72
N THR A 356 4.51 7.09 -15.88
CA THR A 356 3.62 7.19 -17.04
C THR A 356 3.07 5.81 -17.37
N VAL A 357 1.75 5.74 -17.51
CA VAL A 357 0.97 4.53 -17.81
C VAL A 357 0.28 4.71 -19.15
N THR A 358 0.45 3.74 -20.04
CA THR A 358 -0.23 3.63 -21.34
C THR A 358 -0.84 2.24 -21.49
N ALA A 359 -1.54 1.98 -22.59
CA ALA A 359 -2.08 0.66 -22.88
C ALA A 359 -1.00 -0.43 -22.98
N ASP A 360 0.18 -0.05 -23.50
CA ASP A 360 1.23 -1.02 -23.86
C ASP A 360 2.36 -1.08 -22.83
N GLN A 361 2.62 0.01 -22.11
CA GLN A 361 3.79 0.13 -21.24
C GLN A 361 3.54 1.00 -20.00
N GLN A 362 4.35 0.76 -18.96
CA GLN A 362 4.47 1.61 -17.79
C GLN A 362 5.93 1.94 -17.56
N VAL A 363 6.23 3.23 -17.44
CA VAL A 363 7.59 3.75 -17.34
C VAL A 363 7.70 4.65 -16.14
N VAL A 364 8.57 4.28 -15.21
CA VAL A 364 9.02 5.19 -14.15
C VAL A 364 10.11 6.08 -14.74
N TRP A 365 10.09 7.37 -14.42
CA TRP A 365 11.06 8.34 -14.88
C TRP A 365 11.55 9.20 -13.72
N HIS A 366 12.75 9.77 -13.86
CA HIS A 366 13.34 10.69 -12.88
C HIS A 366 13.47 12.10 -13.48
N ALA A 367 12.97 13.10 -12.75
CA ALA A 367 12.96 14.54 -13.05
C ALA A 367 12.14 14.97 -14.28
N ASP A 368 12.26 14.28 -15.42
CA ASP A 368 11.57 14.64 -16.66
C ASP A 368 11.16 13.38 -17.44
N PRO A 369 9.89 13.27 -17.87
CA PRO A 369 9.37 12.09 -18.56
C PRO A 369 9.93 11.89 -19.97
N ASP A 370 10.50 12.91 -20.63
CA ASP A 370 10.99 12.84 -22.01
C ASP A 370 12.52 12.76 -22.09
N ARG A 371 13.22 13.28 -21.07
CA ARG A 371 14.68 13.50 -21.10
C ARG A 371 15.42 12.85 -19.93
N GLY A 372 14.70 12.52 -18.86
CA GLY A 372 15.27 11.92 -17.66
C GLY A 372 15.61 10.44 -17.85
N PRO A 373 16.34 9.84 -16.89
CA PRO A 373 16.44 8.39 -16.78
C PRO A 373 15.04 7.75 -16.70
N GLN A 374 14.87 6.61 -17.36
CA GLN A 374 13.61 5.88 -17.44
C GLN A 374 13.82 4.40 -17.13
N TRP A 375 12.82 3.80 -16.50
CA TRP A 375 12.75 2.38 -16.16
C TRP A 375 11.41 1.83 -16.61
N GLU A 376 11.44 1.01 -17.67
CA GLU A 376 10.26 0.28 -18.13
C GLU A 376 9.95 -0.86 -17.14
N LEU A 377 8.71 -0.90 -16.68
CA LEU A 377 8.25 -1.93 -15.75
C LEU A 377 7.94 -3.21 -16.52
N PRO A 378 8.33 -4.39 -16.02
CA PRO A 378 8.05 -5.68 -16.67
C PRO A 378 6.54 -5.92 -16.79
N GLY A 379 6.13 -6.38 -17.98
CA GLY A 379 4.74 -6.61 -18.42
C GLY A 379 3.94 -7.56 -17.56
#